data_AF-A0A379AE38-F1
#
_entry.id   AF-A0A379AE38-F1
#
_cell.length_a   1.000
_cell.length_b   1.000
_cell.length_c   1.000
_cell.angle_alpha   90.00
_cell.angle_beta   90.00
_cell.angle_gamma   90.00
#
_symmetry.space_group_name_H-M   'P 1'
#
loop_
_entity.id
_entity.type
_entity.pdbx_description
1 polymer ?
#
loop_
_entity_poly.entity_id
_entity_poly.type
_entity_poly.pdbx_seq_one_letter_code
_entity_poly.pdbx_strand_id
1 'polypeptide(L)'
;MRTAKVISIKDHQLGVCSATKYIRLTTIAKYLEWLCQLTIRNIDDGYRKISYFVRKIKARRPKIKYRNSEGNVYKTIEEEDLDMLLSIIDPQCEFNPFDKKVRQRNQLIVTILHSLGIRCGELLNLRVEDIDFAAQMLFVRRRPDSIEDTRVNQPLVKTLERNLPMSDELTRLIHSYITGERKANIRKKKHGYLFITHKEGETRGDPLSIPSYHKIIYRLRGIDSGLSQLTGHKFRHTWNYLFSKLMDESTEYVSEEMQEKNAFQPYGLGAGFWNSTDLQQTVYRFKIRGSSPGSSESYFPKAQWGVL
;
A
#
# COMPACT_ATOMS: atom_id res chain seq x y z
N MET A 1 -35.75 16.96 -15.99
CA MET A 1 -35.85 15.51 -15.68
C MET A 1 -34.61 14.81 -16.24
N ARG A 2 -33.73 14.29 -15.38
CA ARG A 2 -32.52 13.56 -15.81
C ARG A 2 -32.92 12.13 -16.16
N THR A 3 -32.87 11.78 -17.44
CA THR A 3 -33.08 10.41 -17.92
C THR A 3 -31.92 9.55 -17.41
N ALA A 4 -32.24 8.61 -16.52
CA ALA A 4 -31.29 7.62 -16.05
C ALA A 4 -30.86 6.74 -17.24
N LYS A 5 -29.56 6.74 -17.56
CA LYS A 5 -28.96 5.83 -18.54
C LYS A 5 -29.12 4.40 -18.00
N VAL A 6 -30.09 3.66 -18.52
CA VAL A 6 -30.32 2.25 -18.19
C VAL A 6 -29.10 1.46 -18.66
N ILE A 7 -28.27 1.01 -17.72
CA ILE A 7 -27.14 0.14 -18.00
C ILE A 7 -27.70 -1.27 -18.19
N SER A 8 -27.53 -1.82 -19.40
CA SER A 8 -27.91 -3.19 -19.74
C SER A 8 -27.27 -4.20 -18.78
N ILE A 9 -28.07 -5.06 -18.16
CA ILE A 9 -27.65 -6.10 -17.19
C ILE A 9 -26.83 -7.24 -17.87
N LYS A 10 -26.55 -7.16 -19.18
CA LYS A 10 -25.95 -8.25 -19.95
C LYS A 10 -24.42 -8.42 -19.83
N ASP A 11 -23.70 -7.55 -19.12
CA ASP A 11 -22.23 -7.61 -19.02
C ASP A 11 -21.69 -8.28 -17.75
N HIS A 12 -22.45 -9.16 -17.10
CA HIS A 12 -21.84 -10.11 -16.18
C HIS A 12 -21.30 -11.31 -16.97
N GLN A 13 -19.99 -11.32 -17.23
CA GLN A 13 -19.30 -12.56 -17.53
C GLN A 13 -19.58 -13.55 -16.39
N LEU A 14 -20.44 -14.54 -16.64
CA LEU A 14 -20.86 -15.61 -15.70
C LEU A 14 -19.71 -16.54 -15.26
N GLY A 15 -18.46 -16.12 -15.40
CA GLY A 15 -17.28 -16.92 -15.12
C GLY A 15 -16.17 -16.12 -14.45
N VAL A 16 -15.46 -16.75 -13.53
CA VAL A 16 -14.21 -16.21 -13.00
C VAL A 16 -13.12 -16.17 -14.07
N CYS A 17 -12.21 -15.20 -14.00
CA CYS A 17 -11.12 -15.07 -14.96
C CYS A 17 -10.24 -16.34 -15.02
N SER A 18 -9.58 -16.57 -16.16
CA SER A 18 -8.75 -17.77 -16.38
C SER A 18 -7.66 -17.95 -15.32
N ALA A 19 -7.06 -16.87 -14.84
CA ALA A 19 -6.10 -16.90 -13.74
C ALA A 19 -6.73 -17.45 -12.45
N THR A 20 -7.92 -16.97 -12.08
CA THR A 20 -8.66 -17.47 -10.91
C THR A 20 -9.10 -18.92 -11.09
N LYS A 21 -9.56 -19.33 -12.29
CA LYS A 21 -9.87 -20.74 -12.60
C LYS A 21 -8.66 -21.64 -12.41
N TYR A 22 -7.50 -21.22 -12.92
CA TYR A 22 -6.24 -21.95 -12.76
C TYR A 22 -5.85 -22.10 -11.29
N ILE A 23 -5.91 -21.01 -10.51
CA ILE A 23 -5.59 -21.03 -9.08
C ILE A 23 -6.54 -21.97 -8.34
N ARG A 24 -7.86 -21.86 -8.56
CA ARG A 24 -8.86 -22.73 -7.90
C ARG A 24 -8.62 -24.20 -8.21
N LEU A 25 -8.45 -24.57 -9.48
CA LEU A 25 -8.14 -25.95 -9.87
C LEU A 25 -6.79 -26.43 -9.31
N THR A 26 -5.85 -25.51 -9.12
CA THR A 26 -4.56 -25.81 -8.47
C THR A 26 -4.75 -26.13 -7.00
N THR A 27 -5.49 -25.30 -6.27
CA THR A 27 -5.78 -25.50 -4.85
C THR A 27 -6.59 -26.76 -4.62
N ILE A 28 -7.63 -27.01 -5.43
CA ILE A 28 -8.44 -28.24 -5.36
C ILE A 28 -7.56 -29.47 -5.59
N ALA A 29 -6.72 -29.47 -6.63
CA ALA A 29 -5.82 -30.59 -6.90
C ALA A 29 -4.87 -30.88 -5.74
N LYS A 30 -4.28 -29.82 -5.13
CA LYS A 30 -3.38 -29.95 -3.97
C LYS A 30 -4.10 -30.47 -2.73
N TYR A 31 -5.30 -29.97 -2.45
CA TYR A 31 -6.09 -30.39 -1.30
C TYR A 31 -6.48 -31.87 -1.41
N LEU A 32 -6.95 -32.30 -2.58
CA LEU A 32 -7.32 -33.69 -2.80
C LEU A 32 -6.09 -34.63 -2.82
N GLU A 33 -4.96 -34.17 -3.36
CA GLU A 33 -3.68 -34.89 -3.27
C GLU A 33 -3.31 -35.17 -1.81
N TRP A 34 -3.33 -34.12 -0.97
CA TRP A 34 -3.08 -34.22 0.47
C TRP A 34 -4.08 -35.16 1.17
N LEU A 35 -5.39 -35.01 0.87
CA LEU A 35 -6.43 -35.85 1.48
C LEU A 35 -6.27 -37.33 1.11
N CYS A 36 -5.95 -37.63 -0.15
CA CYS A 36 -5.70 -38.99 -0.58
C CYS A 36 -4.42 -39.57 0.05
N GLN A 37 -3.36 -38.77 0.18
CA GLN A 37 -2.14 -39.20 0.88
C GLN A 37 -2.39 -39.54 2.36
N LEU A 38 -3.34 -38.84 3.00
CA LEU A 38 -3.70 -39.09 4.40
C LEU A 38 -4.57 -40.35 4.60
N THR A 39 -5.34 -40.73 3.57
CA THR A 39 -6.36 -41.80 3.67
C THR A 39 -5.90 -43.14 3.10
N ILE A 40 -4.96 -43.15 2.16
CA ILE A 40 -4.50 -44.40 1.52
C ILE A 40 -3.41 -45.07 2.37
N ARG A 41 -3.70 -46.30 2.82
CA ARG A 41 -2.79 -47.13 3.63
C ARG A 41 -1.78 -47.95 2.80
N ASN A 42 -2.06 -48.17 1.51
CA ASN A 42 -1.21 -48.97 0.62
C ASN A 42 -0.41 -48.05 -0.32
N ILE A 43 0.91 -48.03 -0.10
CA ILE A 43 1.82 -46.96 -0.55
C ILE A 43 1.92 -46.92 -2.08
N ASP A 44 2.33 -48.00 -2.75
CA ASP A 44 2.76 -47.93 -4.16
C ASP A 44 1.62 -47.73 -5.19
N ASP A 45 0.55 -48.53 -5.12
CA ASP A 45 -0.59 -48.40 -6.04
C ASP A 45 -1.40 -47.12 -5.75
N GLY A 46 -1.43 -46.71 -4.48
CA GLY A 46 -2.03 -45.46 -4.01
C GLY A 46 -1.39 -44.24 -4.66
N TYR A 47 -0.07 -44.11 -4.60
CA TYR A 47 0.64 -42.95 -5.15
C TYR A 47 0.46 -42.81 -6.66
N ARG A 48 0.45 -43.91 -7.41
CA ARG A 48 0.21 -43.89 -8.87
C ARG A 48 -1.20 -43.41 -9.21
N LYS A 49 -2.21 -43.91 -8.50
CA LYS A 49 -3.61 -43.50 -8.68
C LYS A 49 -3.83 -42.04 -8.31
N ILE A 50 -3.25 -41.58 -7.20
CA ILE A 50 -3.29 -40.16 -6.78
C ILE A 50 -2.65 -39.27 -7.86
N SER A 51 -1.45 -39.62 -8.31
CA SER A 51 -0.72 -38.85 -9.31
C SER A 51 -1.47 -38.75 -10.64
N TYR A 52 -2.08 -39.85 -11.09
CA TYR A 52 -2.94 -39.87 -12.28
C TYR A 52 -4.17 -38.97 -12.10
N PHE A 53 -4.84 -39.08 -10.97
CA PHE A 53 -6.03 -38.30 -10.62
C PHE A 53 -5.72 -36.80 -10.57
N VAL A 54 -4.68 -36.40 -9.84
CA VAL A 54 -4.19 -35.02 -9.74
C VAL A 54 -3.88 -34.48 -11.13
N ARG A 55 -3.15 -35.24 -11.96
CA ARG A 55 -2.83 -34.85 -13.34
C ARG A 55 -4.09 -34.58 -14.18
N LYS A 56 -5.14 -35.39 -14.04
CA LYS A 56 -6.42 -35.17 -14.74
C LYS A 56 -7.12 -33.88 -14.29
N ILE A 57 -7.01 -33.48 -13.03
CA ILE A 57 -7.52 -32.17 -12.57
C ILE A 57 -6.65 -31.05 -13.15
N LYS A 58 -5.32 -31.18 -13.06
CA LYS A 58 -4.38 -30.17 -13.57
C LYS A 58 -4.51 -29.96 -15.08
N ALA A 59 -4.83 -31.00 -15.85
CA ALA A 59 -5.04 -30.93 -17.30
C ALA A 59 -6.27 -30.08 -17.70
N ARG A 60 -7.24 -29.89 -16.80
CA ARG A 60 -8.41 -29.02 -17.03
C ARG A 60 -8.14 -27.55 -16.71
N ARG A 61 -6.95 -27.20 -16.23
CA ARG A 61 -6.57 -25.81 -15.99
C ARG A 61 -6.54 -25.06 -17.32
N PRO A 62 -7.04 -23.81 -17.37
CA PRO A 62 -6.90 -23.01 -18.58
C PRO A 62 -5.41 -22.76 -18.85
N LYS A 63 -5.03 -22.76 -20.14
CA LYS A 63 -3.68 -22.35 -20.55
C LYS A 63 -3.55 -20.85 -20.29
N ILE A 64 -2.84 -20.48 -19.23
CA ILE A 64 -2.49 -19.08 -18.98
C ILE A 64 -1.36 -18.75 -19.96
N LYS A 65 -1.63 -17.89 -20.95
CA LYS A 65 -0.55 -17.18 -21.62
C LYS A 65 0.06 -16.28 -20.56
N TYR A 66 1.29 -16.57 -20.13
CA TYR A 66 2.09 -15.56 -19.45
C TYR A 66 2.21 -14.41 -20.43
N ARG A 67 1.47 -13.32 -20.20
CA ARG A 67 1.82 -12.05 -20.81
C ARG A 67 3.15 -11.69 -20.17
N ASN A 68 4.24 -11.96 -20.88
CA ASN A 68 5.57 -11.47 -20.56
C ASN A 68 5.46 -9.98 -20.26
N SER A 69 6.01 -9.57 -19.10
CA SER A 69 6.73 -8.33 -18.77
C SER A 69 6.36 -6.95 -19.34
N GLU A 70 5.40 -6.77 -20.24
CA GLU A 70 4.95 -5.45 -20.73
C GLU A 70 3.86 -4.82 -19.83
N GLY A 71 3.48 -5.49 -18.74
CA GLY A 71 2.30 -5.15 -17.94
C GLY A 71 2.54 -4.35 -16.66
N ASN A 72 3.70 -3.72 -16.47
CA ASN A 72 3.97 -2.93 -15.26
C ASN A 72 3.49 -1.47 -15.34
N VAL A 73 3.43 -0.88 -16.55
CA VAL A 73 3.02 0.53 -16.75
C VAL A 73 1.58 0.78 -16.26
N TYR A 74 0.65 -0.14 -16.53
CA TYR A 74 -0.76 0.03 -16.10
C TYR A 74 -1.01 -0.16 -14.59
N LYS A 75 0.01 -0.59 -13.82
CA LYS A 75 -0.14 -0.88 -12.38
C LYS A 75 0.23 0.32 -11.50
N THR A 76 1.04 1.23 -12.02
CA THR A 76 1.40 2.48 -11.34
C THR A 76 0.29 3.53 -11.56
N ILE A 77 0.47 4.66 -10.89
CA ILE A 77 -0.27 5.90 -11.10
C ILE A 77 0.67 6.78 -11.93
N GLU A 78 0.15 7.40 -12.98
CA GLU A 78 0.92 8.36 -13.78
C GLU A 78 1.34 9.55 -12.90
N GLU A 79 2.44 10.21 -13.27
CA GLU A 79 3.04 11.24 -12.42
C GLU A 79 2.11 12.45 -12.27
N GLU A 80 1.51 12.89 -13.37
CA GLU A 80 0.56 14.01 -13.44
C GLU A 80 -0.70 13.73 -12.62
N ASP A 81 -1.25 12.52 -12.75
CA ASP A 81 -2.42 12.06 -11.97
C ASP A 81 -2.10 12.04 -10.47
N LEU A 82 -0.88 11.63 -10.12
CA LEU A 82 -0.43 11.56 -8.74
C LEU A 82 -0.21 12.95 -8.15
N ASP A 83 0.34 13.90 -8.91
CA ASP A 83 0.50 15.29 -8.47
C ASP A 83 -0.84 15.94 -8.22
N MET A 84 -1.74 15.84 -9.19
CA MET A 84 -3.11 16.33 -9.06
C MET A 84 -3.82 15.70 -7.86
N LEU A 85 -3.68 14.39 -7.66
CA LEU A 85 -4.24 13.69 -6.50
C LEU A 85 -3.69 14.24 -5.17
N LEU A 86 -2.39 14.47 -5.08
CA LEU A 86 -1.75 15.00 -3.86
C LEU A 86 -2.13 16.46 -3.59
N SER A 87 -2.34 17.27 -4.63
CA SER A 87 -2.85 18.64 -4.49
C SER A 87 -4.32 18.66 -4.03
N ILE A 88 -5.18 17.82 -4.61
CA ILE A 88 -6.62 17.79 -4.29
C ILE A 88 -6.89 17.22 -2.89
N ILE A 89 -6.07 16.27 -2.42
CA ILE A 89 -6.27 15.67 -1.10
C ILE A 89 -5.84 16.59 0.04
N ASP A 90 -5.19 17.73 -0.24
CA ASP A 90 -4.87 18.74 0.75
C ASP A 90 -6.15 19.17 1.52
N PRO A 91 -6.12 19.25 2.87
CA PRO A 91 -7.28 19.63 3.66
C PRO A 91 -7.86 21.02 3.34
N GLN A 92 -7.00 21.95 2.93
CA GLN A 92 -7.36 23.32 2.59
C GLN A 92 -7.84 23.46 1.13
N CYS A 93 -7.62 22.45 0.28
CA CYS A 93 -8.10 22.48 -1.09
C CYS A 93 -9.63 22.55 -1.13
N GLU A 94 -10.18 23.51 -1.87
CA GLU A 94 -11.63 23.67 -2.03
C GLU A 94 -12.25 22.50 -2.78
N PHE A 95 -11.55 21.97 -3.79
CA PHE A 95 -11.97 20.84 -4.63
C PHE A 95 -11.81 19.47 -3.98
N ASN A 96 -11.35 19.41 -2.72
CA ASN A 96 -11.22 18.14 -2.01
C ASN A 96 -12.60 17.47 -1.86
N PRO A 97 -12.77 16.22 -2.35
CA PRO A 97 -14.08 15.57 -2.46
C PRO A 97 -14.65 15.09 -1.12
N PHE A 98 -13.94 15.29 -0.02
CA PHE A 98 -14.33 14.84 1.30
C PHE A 98 -14.81 16.00 2.19
N ASP A 99 -15.68 15.68 3.14
CA ASP A 99 -16.09 16.60 4.21
C ASP A 99 -14.90 17.08 5.03
N LYS A 100 -14.89 18.36 5.42
CA LYS A 100 -13.80 19.00 6.17
C LYS A 100 -13.32 18.16 7.37
N LYS A 101 -14.25 17.52 8.10
CA LYS A 101 -13.99 16.71 9.30
C LYS A 101 -13.14 15.44 9.08
N VAL A 102 -12.95 15.00 7.83
CA VAL A 102 -12.19 13.79 7.50
C VAL A 102 -11.02 14.06 6.55
N ARG A 103 -10.81 15.30 6.12
CA ARG A 103 -9.79 15.64 5.13
C ARG A 103 -8.39 15.35 5.65
N GLN A 104 -8.06 15.76 6.88
CA GLN A 104 -6.75 15.52 7.47
C GLN A 104 -6.44 14.02 7.57
N ARG A 105 -7.39 13.22 8.08
CA ARG A 105 -7.26 11.76 8.13
C ARG A 105 -7.04 11.16 6.74
N ASN A 106 -7.82 11.59 5.75
CA ASN A 106 -7.75 11.02 4.40
C ASN A 106 -6.48 11.41 3.66
N GLN A 107 -6.00 12.65 3.83
CA GLN A 107 -4.68 13.10 3.37
C GLN A 107 -3.62 12.19 3.96
N LEU A 108 -3.60 12.01 5.28
CA LEU A 108 -2.58 11.19 5.93
C LEU A 108 -2.58 9.74 5.44
N ILE A 109 -3.77 9.15 5.21
CA ILE A 109 -3.88 7.81 4.60
C ILE A 109 -3.18 7.75 3.24
N VAL A 110 -3.47 8.71 2.36
CA VAL A 110 -2.87 8.75 1.01
C VAL A 110 -1.37 8.99 1.09
N THR A 111 -0.93 9.95 1.92
CA THR A 111 0.48 10.27 2.12
C THR A 111 1.27 9.06 2.62
N ILE A 112 0.78 8.32 3.62
CA ILE A 112 1.45 7.10 4.11
C ILE A 112 1.54 6.02 3.03
N LEU A 113 0.45 5.77 2.30
CA LEU A 113 0.45 4.76 1.23
C LEU A 113 1.44 5.10 0.13
N HIS A 114 1.51 6.38 -0.24
CA HIS A 114 2.41 6.88 -1.26
C HIS A 114 3.88 6.86 -0.81
N SER A 115 4.18 7.34 0.40
CA SER A 115 5.56 7.49 0.90
C SER A 115 6.20 6.19 1.37
N LEU A 116 5.42 5.26 1.95
CA LEU A 116 5.93 4.04 2.56
C LEU A 116 5.57 2.76 1.79
N GLY A 117 4.71 2.85 0.76
CA GLY A 117 4.32 1.70 -0.05
C GLY A 117 3.63 0.57 0.74
N ILE A 118 3.08 0.86 1.92
CA ILE A 118 2.47 -0.16 2.79
C ILE A 118 1.13 -0.67 2.26
N ARG A 119 0.75 -1.88 2.66
CA ARG A 119 -0.54 -2.47 2.27
C ARG A 119 -1.69 -1.90 3.12
N CYS A 120 -2.91 -1.96 2.61
CA CYS A 120 -4.11 -1.56 3.36
C CYS A 120 -4.22 -2.25 4.74
N GLY A 121 -3.95 -3.56 4.82
CA GLY A 121 -3.96 -4.29 6.09
C GLY A 121 -2.90 -3.80 7.08
N GLU A 122 -1.74 -3.36 6.58
CA GLU A 122 -0.67 -2.77 7.40
C GLU A 122 -1.10 -1.38 7.88
N LEU A 123 -1.55 -0.52 6.98
CA LEU A 123 -2.05 0.83 7.26
C LEU A 123 -3.13 0.84 8.35
N LEU A 124 -4.14 -0.03 8.22
CA LEU A 124 -5.28 -0.09 9.15
C LEU A 124 -4.95 -0.80 10.47
N ASN A 125 -3.78 -1.45 10.56
CA ASN A 125 -3.29 -2.09 11.80
C ASN A 125 -2.30 -1.21 12.56
N LEU A 126 -1.88 -0.06 12.00
CA LEU A 126 -1.01 0.89 12.68
C LEU A 126 -1.65 1.43 13.95
N ARG A 127 -0.84 1.54 14.99
CA ARG A 127 -1.21 2.15 16.27
C ARG A 127 -0.32 3.36 16.57
N VAL A 128 -0.73 4.18 17.54
CA VAL A 128 0.07 5.33 17.98
C VAL A 128 1.38 4.87 18.62
N GLU A 129 1.36 3.76 19.36
CA GLU A 129 2.58 3.16 19.93
C GLU A 129 3.55 2.58 18.89
N ASP A 130 3.15 2.46 17.62
CA ASP A 130 4.02 2.00 16.54
C ASP A 130 4.89 3.11 15.94
N ILE A 131 4.82 4.33 16.46
CA ILE A 131 5.49 5.48 15.88
C ILE A 131 6.50 6.03 16.89
N ASP A 132 7.77 6.04 16.47
CA ASP A 132 8.84 6.75 17.17
C ASP A 132 9.09 8.08 16.47
N PHE A 133 8.63 9.17 17.09
CA PHE A 133 8.79 10.52 16.56
C PHE A 133 10.23 11.03 16.67
N ALA A 134 11.01 10.55 17.64
CA ALA A 134 12.39 10.98 17.85
C ALA A 134 13.32 10.33 16.83
N ALA A 135 13.14 9.03 16.60
CA ALA A 135 13.87 8.28 15.57
C ALA A 135 13.27 8.45 14.15
N GLN A 136 12.08 9.06 14.03
CA GLN A 136 11.31 9.18 12.79
C GLN A 136 11.04 7.82 12.13
N MET A 137 10.66 6.84 12.95
CA MET A 137 10.43 5.46 12.52
C MET A 137 8.97 5.06 12.75
N LEU A 138 8.44 4.29 11.81
CA LEU A 138 7.12 3.66 11.87
C LEU A 138 7.27 2.14 11.83
N PHE A 139 6.71 1.47 12.83
CA PHE A 139 6.83 0.03 13.03
C PHE A 139 5.60 -0.70 12.52
N VAL A 140 5.76 -1.54 11.50
CA VAL A 140 4.70 -2.42 11.03
C VAL A 140 4.73 -3.70 11.85
N ARG A 141 3.82 -3.84 12.81
CA ARG A 141 3.71 -4.99 13.73
C ARG A 141 2.59 -5.95 13.35
N ARG A 142 2.79 -7.25 13.57
CA ARG A 142 1.78 -8.29 13.37
C ARG A 142 0.98 -8.46 14.67
N ARG A 143 -0.35 -8.35 14.57
CA ARG A 143 -1.26 -8.51 15.72
C ARG A 143 -2.45 -9.39 15.35
N PRO A 144 -2.27 -10.69 15.05
CA PRO A 144 -3.40 -11.57 14.79
C PRO A 144 -4.30 -11.69 16.02
N ASP A 145 -5.62 -11.81 15.80
CA ASP A 145 -6.62 -12.09 16.83
C ASP A 145 -6.59 -11.12 18.02
N SER A 146 -6.40 -9.83 17.72
CA SER A 146 -6.29 -8.78 18.74
C SER A 146 -7.64 -8.53 19.42
N ILE A 147 -7.71 -8.79 20.73
CA ILE A 147 -8.91 -8.57 21.56
C ILE A 147 -9.37 -7.10 21.53
N GLU A 148 -8.42 -6.17 21.37
CA GLU A 148 -8.71 -4.73 21.29
C GLU A 148 -9.28 -4.30 19.92
N ASP A 149 -9.26 -5.18 18.92
CA ASP A 149 -9.83 -4.89 17.60
C ASP A 149 -11.30 -5.27 17.56
N THR A 150 -12.18 -4.27 17.61
CA THR A 150 -13.63 -4.48 17.58
C THR A 150 -14.19 -4.67 16.17
N ARG A 151 -13.34 -4.61 15.12
CA ARG A 151 -13.79 -4.72 13.74
C ARG A 151 -14.14 -6.18 13.43
N VAL A 152 -15.30 -6.38 12.81
CA VAL A 152 -15.76 -7.70 12.32
C VAL A 152 -14.72 -8.37 11.43
N ASN A 153 -14.08 -7.60 10.54
CA ASN A 153 -13.01 -8.07 9.68
C ASN A 153 -11.70 -7.38 10.08
N GLN A 154 -10.94 -8.04 10.95
CA GLN A 154 -9.65 -7.54 11.39
C GLN A 154 -8.68 -7.39 10.19
N PRO A 155 -8.07 -6.22 9.98
CA PRO A 155 -6.99 -6.06 9.01
C PRO A 155 -5.73 -6.79 9.51
N LEU A 156 -5.25 -7.73 8.71
CA LEU A 156 -4.06 -8.51 9.04
C LEU A 156 -2.86 -8.08 8.20
N VAL A 157 -1.71 -8.04 8.85
CA VAL A 157 -0.41 -7.86 8.22
C VAL A 157 0.01 -9.19 7.59
N LYS A 158 0.07 -9.21 6.25
CA LYS A 158 0.40 -10.42 5.47
C LYS A 158 1.89 -10.77 5.49
N THR A 159 2.77 -9.77 5.60
CA THR A 159 4.22 -9.95 5.54
C THR A 159 4.85 -9.91 6.93
N LEU A 160 6.16 -10.14 6.99
CA LEU A 160 6.95 -9.96 8.21
C LEU A 160 6.88 -8.52 8.71
N GLU A 161 7.18 -8.36 9.99
CA GLU A 161 7.35 -7.06 10.63
C GLU A 161 8.53 -6.31 10.02
N ARG A 162 8.43 -4.99 9.95
CA ARG A 162 9.49 -4.12 9.44
C ARG A 162 9.39 -2.72 10.05
N ASN A 163 10.54 -2.06 10.10
CA ASN A 163 10.66 -0.68 10.54
C ASN A 163 10.81 0.19 9.30
N LEU A 164 10.01 1.25 9.18
CA LEU A 164 9.95 2.12 8.03
C LEU A 164 10.31 3.55 8.46
N PRO A 165 11.35 4.14 7.87
CA PRO A 165 11.69 5.52 8.14
C PRO A 165 10.66 6.46 7.52
N MET A 166 10.45 7.59 8.19
CA MET A 166 9.50 8.61 7.80
C MET A 166 10.25 9.92 7.50
N SER A 167 9.72 10.70 6.56
CA SER A 167 10.19 12.08 6.37
C SER A 167 9.72 12.99 7.52
N ASP A 168 10.38 14.14 7.67
CA ASP A 168 9.97 15.20 8.60
C ASP A 168 8.52 15.61 8.39
N GLU A 169 8.14 15.78 7.12
CA GLU A 169 6.79 16.17 6.73
C GLU A 169 5.76 15.11 7.11
N LEU A 170 6.04 13.82 6.84
CA LEU A 170 5.14 12.75 7.24
C LEU A 170 5.01 12.68 8.77
N THR A 171 6.13 12.83 9.49
CA THR A 171 6.17 12.84 10.95
C THR A 171 5.30 13.96 11.51
N ARG A 172 5.40 15.16 10.95
CA ARG A 172 4.59 16.34 11.31
C ARG A 172 3.10 16.13 11.04
N LEU A 173 2.74 15.56 9.89
CA LEU A 173 1.35 15.25 9.55
C LEU A 173 0.74 14.21 10.50
N ILE A 174 1.49 13.14 10.83
CA ILE A 174 1.07 12.12 11.79
C ILE A 174 0.87 12.75 13.18
N HIS A 175 1.84 13.54 13.65
CA HIS A 175 1.78 14.18 14.96
C HIS A 175 0.58 15.15 15.05
N SER A 176 0.38 15.98 14.02
CA SER A 176 -0.75 16.91 13.93
C SER A 176 -2.10 16.19 13.96
N TYR A 177 -2.22 15.08 13.23
CA TYR A 177 -3.43 14.27 13.24
C TYR A 177 -3.71 13.64 14.62
N ILE A 178 -2.67 13.08 15.26
CA ILE A 178 -2.80 12.43 16.57
C ILE A 178 -3.21 13.43 17.65
N THR A 179 -2.57 14.60 17.69
CA THR A 179 -2.81 15.62 18.71
C THR A 179 -4.06 16.47 18.46
N GLY A 180 -4.47 16.60 17.20
CA GLY A 180 -5.66 17.33 16.77
C GLY A 180 -6.89 16.45 16.58
N GLU A 181 -7.26 16.18 15.32
CA GLU A 181 -8.53 15.53 14.97
C GLU A 181 -8.71 14.16 15.64
N ARG A 182 -7.67 13.32 15.70
CA ARG A 182 -7.80 11.98 16.29
C ARG A 182 -8.15 12.08 17.79
N LYS A 183 -7.40 12.90 18.54
CA LYS A 183 -7.63 13.13 19.97
C LYS A 183 -9.06 13.64 20.24
N ALA A 184 -9.56 14.54 19.39
CA ALA A 184 -10.92 15.06 19.51
C ALA A 184 -12.01 14.01 19.21
N ASN A 185 -11.71 12.99 18.40
CA ASN A 185 -12.69 12.01 17.92
C ASN A 185 -12.66 10.65 18.60
N ILE A 186 -11.55 10.25 19.25
CA ILE A 186 -11.40 8.91 19.86
C ILE A 186 -12.32 8.67 21.08
N ARG A 187 -12.79 9.75 21.72
CA ARG A 187 -13.64 9.68 22.93
C ARG A 187 -12.99 8.80 24.02
N LYS A 188 -13.80 8.05 24.78
CA LYS A 188 -13.35 7.14 25.86
C LYS A 188 -12.99 5.72 25.34
N LYS A 189 -12.75 5.55 24.03
CA LYS A 189 -12.42 4.24 23.45
C LYS A 189 -10.99 3.83 23.84
N LYS A 190 -10.81 2.58 24.26
CA LYS A 190 -9.55 2.04 24.78
C LYS A 190 -8.78 1.26 23.71
N HIS A 191 -8.31 1.92 22.66
CA HIS A 191 -7.43 1.28 21.66
C HIS A 191 -6.37 2.23 21.08
N GLY A 192 -5.23 1.66 20.70
CA GLY A 192 -4.10 2.39 20.11
C GLY A 192 -4.22 2.74 18.62
N TYR A 193 -5.20 2.22 17.88
CA TYR A 193 -5.25 2.35 16.41
C TYR A 193 -5.14 3.79 15.91
N LEU A 194 -4.26 4.03 14.94
CA LEU A 194 -3.95 5.35 14.39
C LEU A 194 -5.18 5.93 13.71
N PHE A 195 -5.73 5.22 12.72
CA PHE A 195 -6.88 5.69 11.95
C PHE A 195 -8.21 5.29 12.56
N ILE A 196 -9.05 6.29 12.82
CA ILE A 196 -10.36 6.11 13.45
C ILE A 196 -11.51 6.67 12.59
N THR A 197 -12.73 6.30 12.96
CA THR A 197 -13.95 6.81 12.34
C THR A 197 -14.33 8.17 12.94
N HIS A 198 -14.41 9.21 12.10
CA HIS A 198 -14.78 10.57 12.52
C HIS A 198 -16.27 10.89 12.28
N LYS A 199 -16.99 10.01 11.58
CA LYS A 199 -18.42 10.20 11.30
C LYS A 199 -19.16 10.23 12.64
N GLU A 200 -20.04 11.21 12.81
CA GLU A 200 -20.92 11.26 13.99
C GLU A 200 -21.80 10.01 14.07
N GLY A 201 -21.93 9.49 15.29
CA GLY A 201 -22.70 8.28 15.59
C GLY A 201 -22.04 7.42 16.67
N GLU A 202 -22.51 6.18 16.78
CA GLU A 202 -22.03 5.18 17.73
C GLU A 202 -20.61 4.72 17.42
N THR A 203 -20.27 4.63 16.13
CA THR A 203 -18.96 4.17 15.64
C THR A 203 -17.89 5.25 15.66
N ARG A 204 -18.22 6.47 16.11
CA ARG A 204 -17.24 7.55 16.22
C ARG A 204 -16.16 7.17 17.23
N GLY A 205 -14.91 7.25 16.80
CA GLY A 205 -13.75 6.85 17.58
C GLY A 205 -13.30 5.41 17.36
N ASP A 206 -14.13 4.55 16.74
CA ASP A 206 -13.76 3.16 16.47
C ASP A 206 -12.69 3.06 15.37
N PRO A 207 -11.90 1.96 15.33
CA PRO A 207 -10.86 1.77 14.33
C PRO A 207 -11.44 1.79 12.92
N LEU A 208 -10.74 2.43 11.98
CA LEU A 208 -11.22 2.55 10.61
C LEU A 208 -11.32 1.16 9.95
N SER A 209 -12.48 0.87 9.34
CA SER A 209 -12.74 -0.43 8.71
C SER A 209 -12.17 -0.54 7.29
N ILE A 210 -11.95 -1.77 6.82
CA ILE A 210 -11.53 -2.06 5.44
C ILE A 210 -12.54 -1.49 4.41
N PRO A 211 -13.87 -1.65 4.57
CA PRO A 211 -14.84 -1.00 3.69
C PRO A 211 -14.75 0.53 3.69
N SER A 212 -14.52 1.14 4.86
CA SER A 212 -14.35 2.60 4.96
C SER A 212 -13.11 3.07 4.20
N TYR A 213 -12.01 2.34 4.31
CA TYR A 213 -10.81 2.58 3.50
C TYR A 213 -11.10 2.49 2.00
N HIS A 214 -11.76 1.41 1.55
CA HIS A 214 -12.11 1.27 0.14
C HIS A 214 -13.05 2.36 -0.36
N LYS A 215 -13.94 2.86 0.49
CA LYS A 215 -14.80 4.02 0.18
C LYS A 215 -13.99 5.29 -0.05
N ILE A 216 -12.92 5.53 0.72
CA ILE A 216 -12.01 6.67 0.50
C ILE A 216 -11.38 6.54 -0.89
N ILE A 217 -10.76 5.39 -1.20
CA ILE A 217 -10.14 5.15 -2.50
C ILE A 217 -11.16 5.27 -3.64
N TYR A 218 -12.37 4.76 -3.47
CA TYR A 218 -13.44 4.84 -4.47
C TYR A 218 -13.85 6.30 -4.74
N ARG A 219 -13.89 7.16 -3.72
CA ARG A 219 -14.13 8.59 -3.93
C ARG A 219 -13.01 9.27 -4.71
N LEU A 220 -11.75 8.91 -4.44
CA LEU A 220 -10.60 9.45 -5.17
C LEU A 220 -10.62 9.06 -6.66
N ARG A 221 -11.12 7.88 -7.02
CA ARG A 221 -11.31 7.47 -8.43
C ARG A 221 -12.23 8.38 -9.23
N GLY A 222 -13.17 9.04 -8.55
CA GLY A 222 -14.17 9.89 -9.19
C GLY A 222 -13.69 11.32 -9.44
N ILE A 223 -12.46 11.67 -9.05
CA ILE A 223 -11.90 13.01 -9.24
C ILE A 223 -11.57 13.24 -10.70
N ASP A 224 -10.86 12.30 -11.32
CA ASP A 224 -10.40 12.40 -12.70
C ASP A 224 -10.48 11.05 -13.42
N SER A 225 -10.57 11.11 -14.75
CA SER A 225 -10.57 9.94 -15.63
C SER A 225 -9.31 9.07 -15.53
N GLY A 226 -8.12 9.67 -15.35
CA GLY A 226 -6.85 8.95 -15.16
C GLY A 226 -6.83 8.12 -13.87
N LEU A 227 -7.53 8.60 -12.84
CA LEU A 227 -7.68 7.92 -11.55
C LEU A 227 -8.80 6.88 -11.52
N SER A 228 -9.55 6.67 -12.59
CA SER A 228 -10.70 5.74 -12.62
C SER A 228 -10.35 4.32 -12.15
N GLN A 229 -9.12 3.88 -12.40
CA GLN A 229 -8.60 2.56 -12.02
C GLN A 229 -7.76 2.57 -10.73
N LEU A 230 -7.78 3.66 -9.96
CA LEU A 230 -7.00 3.82 -8.73
C LEU A 230 -7.36 2.72 -7.72
N THR A 231 -6.39 1.96 -7.24
CA THR A 231 -6.58 1.04 -6.11
C THR A 231 -5.61 1.36 -5.01
N GLY A 232 -5.90 0.95 -3.78
CA GLY A 232 -4.94 1.05 -2.69
C GLY A 232 -3.59 0.38 -3.00
N HIS A 233 -3.59 -0.66 -3.84
CA HIS A 233 -2.37 -1.36 -4.22
C HIS A 233 -1.56 -0.60 -5.30
N LYS A 234 -2.20 0.28 -6.07
CA LYS A 234 -1.49 1.12 -7.05
C LYS A 234 -0.44 2.01 -6.38
N PHE A 235 -0.73 2.59 -5.21
CA PHE A 235 0.27 3.34 -4.44
C PHE A 235 1.53 2.53 -4.13
N ARG A 236 1.36 1.26 -3.74
CA ARG A 236 2.50 0.36 -3.51
C ARG A 236 3.26 0.06 -4.80
N HIS A 237 2.56 -0.16 -5.92
CA HIS A 237 3.22 -0.35 -7.21
C HIS A 237 4.01 0.89 -7.63
N THR A 238 3.42 2.07 -7.48
CA THR A 238 4.10 3.35 -7.74
C THR A 238 5.33 3.51 -6.85
N TRP A 239 5.20 3.28 -5.53
CA TRP A 239 6.33 3.36 -4.61
C TRP A 239 7.46 2.39 -5.00
N ASN A 240 7.12 1.13 -5.28
CA ASN A 240 8.10 0.13 -5.72
C ASN A 240 8.80 0.55 -7.02
N TYR A 241 8.04 1.10 -7.99
CA TYR A 241 8.59 1.57 -9.26
C TYR A 241 9.55 2.75 -9.05
N LEU A 242 9.14 3.75 -8.26
CA LEU A 242 9.99 4.90 -7.94
C LEU A 242 11.25 4.48 -7.18
N PHE A 243 11.13 3.53 -6.24
CA PHE A 243 12.27 2.96 -5.53
C PHE A 243 13.24 2.26 -6.48
N SER A 244 12.75 1.40 -7.39
CA SER A 244 13.59 0.74 -8.40
C SER A 244 14.29 1.75 -9.30
N LYS A 245 13.56 2.75 -9.81
CA LYS A 245 14.12 3.82 -10.65
C LYS A 245 15.25 4.56 -9.94
N LEU A 246 15.07 4.90 -8.65
CA LEU A 246 16.11 5.55 -7.86
C LEU A 246 17.33 4.66 -7.62
N MET A 247 17.13 3.36 -7.44
CA MET A 247 18.24 2.41 -7.31
C MET A 247 19.02 2.28 -8.62
N ASP A 248 18.33 2.25 -9.76
CA ASP A 248 18.95 2.18 -11.09
C ASP A 248 19.73 3.46 -11.44
N GLU A 249 19.25 4.62 -10.99
CA GLU A 249 19.92 5.92 -11.17
C GLU A 249 21.07 6.16 -10.17
N SER A 250 21.14 5.39 -9.09
CA SER A 250 22.20 5.54 -8.09
C SER A 250 23.54 5.01 -8.64
N THR A 251 24.60 5.78 -8.43
CA THR A 251 25.96 5.43 -8.89
C THR A 251 26.60 4.28 -8.10
N GLU A 252 25.96 3.81 -7.04
CA GLU A 252 26.45 2.76 -6.18
C GLU A 252 25.78 1.43 -6.53
N TYR A 253 26.60 0.43 -6.82
CA TYR A 253 26.10 -0.91 -7.12
C TYR A 253 25.52 -1.56 -5.86
N VAL A 254 24.21 -1.68 -5.81
CA VAL A 254 23.48 -2.46 -4.78
C VAL A 254 23.00 -3.75 -5.42
N SER A 255 23.47 -4.91 -4.92
CA SER A 255 23.03 -6.23 -5.42
C SER A 255 21.50 -6.42 -5.32
N GLU A 256 20.90 -7.21 -6.20
CA GLU A 256 19.45 -7.46 -6.22
C GLU A 256 18.91 -7.94 -4.85
N GLU A 257 19.63 -8.84 -4.18
CA GLU A 257 19.26 -9.34 -2.85
C GLU A 257 19.23 -8.21 -1.80
N MET A 258 20.11 -7.23 -1.94
CA MET A 258 20.20 -6.08 -1.05
C MET A 258 19.14 -5.01 -1.39
N GLN A 259 18.79 -4.86 -2.66
CA GLN A 259 17.65 -4.02 -3.08
C GLN A 259 16.32 -4.58 -2.54
N GLU A 260 16.13 -5.90 -2.62
CA GLU A 260 14.97 -6.56 -2.02
C GLU A 260 14.95 -6.35 -0.50
N LYS A 261 16.08 -6.57 0.18
CA LYS A 261 16.17 -6.30 1.63
C LYS A 261 15.87 -4.85 1.95
N ASN A 262 16.38 -3.87 1.21
CA ASN A 262 16.11 -2.45 1.46
C ASN A 262 14.64 -2.07 1.19
N ALA A 263 14.01 -2.67 0.18
CA ALA A 263 12.58 -2.46 -0.12
C ALA A 263 11.65 -3.09 0.94
N PHE A 264 12.08 -4.19 1.58
CA PHE A 264 11.29 -4.93 2.56
C PHE A 264 11.65 -4.64 4.03
N GLN A 265 12.88 -4.22 4.32
CA GLN A 265 13.47 -3.94 5.63
C GLN A 265 14.63 -2.93 5.47
N PRO A 266 14.35 -1.61 5.45
CA PRO A 266 15.38 -0.58 5.29
C PRO A 266 16.39 -0.48 6.45
N TYR A 267 16.24 -1.28 7.51
CA TYR A 267 17.23 -1.40 8.59
C TYR A 267 17.68 -2.86 8.73
N GLY A 268 18.81 -3.18 8.12
CA GLY A 268 19.46 -4.48 8.23
C GLY A 268 20.97 -4.48 8.06
N LEU A 269 21.60 -3.37 7.67
CA LEU A 269 23.05 -3.29 7.52
C LEU A 269 23.57 -1.97 8.09
N GLY A 270 24.69 -2.07 8.80
CA GLY A 270 25.23 -1.04 9.66
C GLY A 270 25.44 0.32 8.99
N ALA A 271 25.52 1.34 9.84
CA ALA A 271 25.89 2.70 9.51
C ALA A 271 26.94 2.76 8.39
N GLY A 272 26.56 3.27 7.22
CA GLY A 272 27.52 3.46 6.14
C GLY A 272 26.95 3.87 4.78
N PHE A 273 25.72 3.47 4.42
CA PHE A 273 25.25 3.70 3.05
C PHE A 273 23.77 4.10 3.02
N TRP A 274 23.54 5.38 2.71
CA TRP A 274 22.28 6.12 2.60
C TRP A 274 21.46 6.25 3.89
N ASN A 275 21.41 7.47 4.44
CA ASN A 275 20.37 7.82 5.39
C ASN A 275 19.02 7.62 4.69
N SER A 276 18.16 6.79 5.26
CA SER A 276 16.87 6.49 4.64
C SER A 276 15.95 7.73 4.53
N THR A 277 16.26 8.77 5.30
CA THR A 277 15.74 10.13 5.15
C THR A 277 16.10 10.74 3.80
N ASP A 278 17.29 10.50 3.25
CA ASP A 278 17.70 10.97 1.93
C ASP A 278 16.98 10.23 0.81
N LEU A 279 16.70 8.93 0.93
CA LEU A 279 15.88 8.21 -0.05
C LEU A 279 14.41 8.65 0.02
N GLN A 280 13.84 8.81 1.21
CA GLN A 280 12.47 9.32 1.39
C GLN A 280 12.35 10.78 0.93
N GLN A 281 13.33 11.63 1.26
CA GLN A 281 13.41 13.00 0.77
C GLN A 281 13.70 13.05 -0.73
N THR A 282 14.45 12.11 -1.31
CA THR A 282 14.74 12.07 -2.75
C THR A 282 13.54 11.57 -3.55
N VAL A 283 12.81 10.53 -3.09
CA VAL A 283 11.49 10.14 -3.64
C VAL A 283 10.51 11.32 -3.58
N TYR A 284 10.53 12.08 -2.48
CA TYR A 284 9.66 13.25 -2.29
C TYR A 284 10.12 14.49 -3.09
N ARG A 285 11.43 14.75 -3.20
CA ARG A 285 12.05 15.90 -3.89
C ARG A 285 12.17 15.70 -5.40
N PHE A 286 12.25 14.47 -5.91
CA PHE A 286 12.20 14.21 -7.36
C PHE A 286 10.95 14.83 -7.99
N LYS A 287 9.87 14.96 -7.22
CA LYS A 287 8.63 15.59 -7.62
C LYS A 287 8.65 17.13 -7.64
N ILE A 288 9.51 17.78 -6.86
CA ILE A 288 9.59 19.25 -6.80
C ILE A 288 10.45 19.82 -7.95
N ARG A 289 11.39 19.03 -8.51
CA ARG A 289 12.29 19.48 -9.60
C ARG A 289 11.73 19.31 -11.03
N GLY A 290 10.53 18.75 -11.19
CA GLY A 290 9.88 18.55 -12.49
C GLY A 290 9.06 19.75 -13.03
N SER A 291 8.97 20.85 -12.30
CA SER A 291 8.36 22.09 -12.81
C SER A 291 9.43 22.96 -13.48
N SER A 292 9.27 23.20 -14.78
CA SER A 292 10.16 23.88 -15.75
C SER A 292 11.07 25.03 -15.28
N PRO A 293 12.19 25.28 -15.99
CA PRO A 293 13.27 26.18 -15.55
C PRO A 293 12.89 27.64 -15.73
N GLY A 294 12.89 28.39 -14.64
CA GLY A 294 12.70 29.85 -14.64
C GLY A 294 13.58 30.50 -13.59
N SER A 295 14.76 30.94 -14.04
CA SER A 295 15.56 32.05 -13.50
C SER A 295 15.31 32.52 -12.06
N SER A 296 16.28 32.28 -11.17
CA SER A 296 16.96 33.36 -10.45
C SER A 296 18.11 32.80 -9.61
N GLU A 297 19.29 33.35 -9.86
CA GLU A 297 20.45 33.27 -8.97
C GLU A 297 20.08 33.75 -7.56
N SER A 298 20.60 33.09 -6.53
CA SER A 298 21.36 33.78 -5.48
C SER A 298 21.94 32.84 -4.41
N TYR A 299 23.26 32.91 -4.31
CA TYR A 299 24.06 33.00 -3.08
C TYR A 299 23.96 31.91 -2.00
N PHE A 300 24.98 31.02 -1.99
CA PHE A 300 25.69 30.69 -0.74
C PHE A 300 27.22 30.66 -0.98
N PRO A 301 28.06 31.07 -0.01
CA PRO A 301 29.47 31.37 -0.21
C PRO A 301 30.32 30.09 -0.31
N LYS A 302 31.33 30.12 -1.18
CA LYS A 302 32.40 29.12 -1.24
C LYS A 302 33.22 29.16 0.06
N ALA A 303 33.15 28.10 0.87
CA ALA A 303 34.14 27.84 1.90
C ALA A 303 35.41 27.28 1.22
N GLN A 304 36.50 28.03 1.35
CA GLN A 304 37.84 27.64 0.91
C GLN A 304 38.37 26.49 1.77
N TRP A 305 38.91 25.47 1.13
CA TRP A 305 39.66 24.40 1.78
C TRP A 305 41.02 24.93 2.20
N GLY A 306 41.22 25.07 3.51
CA GLY A 306 42.53 25.29 4.13
C GLY A 306 43.25 23.96 4.29
N VAL A 307 44.43 23.90 3.67
CA VAL A 307 45.45 22.84 3.80
C VAL A 307 45.90 22.73 5.25
N LEU A 308 45.96 21.49 5.76
CA LEU A 308 47.07 20.92 6.55
C LEU A 308 46.88 19.40 6.64
#